data_AF-A0A6N7HZ01-F1
#
_entry.id   AF-A0A6N7HZ01-F1
#
_cell.length_a   1.000
_cell.length_b   1.000
_cell.length_c   1.000
_cell.angle_alpha   90.00
_cell.angle_beta   90.00
_cell.angle_gamma   90.00
#
_symmetry.space_group_name_H-M   'P 1'
#
loop_
_entity.id
_entity.type
_entity.pdbx_description
1 polymer ?
#
loop_
_entity_poly.entity_id
_entity_poly.type
_entity_poly.pdbx_seq_one_letter_code
_entity_poly.pdbx_strand_id
1 'polypeptide(L)'
;MAARNQTAPIDDQHVARFREAMASFPSGVTIVTTTDRGGAWWGFTATSFCSLSADPPAVLVCLAKDAQCHPAFVDARSWLVHVIHPDHAELAIRFATHGADKFATGDFHANERGLPLLHRYCAALECTTRSLCDAGDHTILIGQADNTQLGWDLPAVYFRRSFHRLAHP
;
A
#
# COMPACT_ATOMS: atom_id res chain seq x y z
N MET A 1 -26.05 21.57 12.05
CA MET A 1 -27.03 20.75 11.29
C MET A 1 -26.28 20.06 10.16
N ALA A 2 -25.85 18.82 10.37
CA ALA A 2 -25.24 18.01 9.30
C ALA A 2 -26.36 17.19 8.66
N ALA A 3 -26.59 17.40 7.36
CA ALA A 3 -27.53 16.61 6.59
C ALA A 3 -27.07 15.14 6.61
N ARG A 4 -27.91 14.26 7.17
CA ARG A 4 -27.77 12.82 6.99
C ARG A 4 -27.94 12.55 5.49
N ASN A 5 -26.84 12.33 4.80
CA ASN A 5 -26.87 11.92 3.40
C ASN A 5 -27.30 10.45 3.35
N GLN A 6 -28.61 10.19 3.39
CA GLN A 6 -29.18 8.87 3.14
C GLN A 6 -29.03 8.59 1.64
N THR A 7 -27.89 8.06 1.24
CA THR A 7 -27.69 7.51 -0.10
C THR A 7 -28.51 6.22 -0.20
N ALA A 8 -29.26 6.05 -1.30
CA ALA A 8 -29.97 4.82 -1.57
C ALA A 8 -29.01 3.61 -1.52
N PRO A 9 -29.49 2.38 -1.21
CA PRO A 9 -28.64 1.20 -1.21
C PRO A 9 -27.93 1.06 -2.56
N ILE A 10 -26.61 0.94 -2.54
CA ILE A 10 -25.85 0.65 -3.76
C ILE A 10 -26.15 -0.80 -4.14
N ASP A 11 -26.68 -1.03 -5.34
CA ASP A 11 -26.96 -2.38 -5.82
C ASP A 11 -25.66 -3.16 -6.13
N ASP A 12 -25.71 -4.49 -6.00
CA ASP A 12 -24.54 -5.37 -6.20
C ASP A 12 -23.96 -5.28 -7.62
N GLN A 13 -24.81 -4.99 -8.61
CA GLN A 13 -24.40 -4.85 -10.00
C GLN A 13 -23.54 -3.59 -10.20
N HIS A 14 -23.88 -2.49 -9.53
CA HIS A 14 -23.13 -1.26 -9.52
C HIS A 14 -21.77 -1.47 -8.86
N VAL A 15 -21.72 -2.15 -7.71
CA VAL A 15 -20.45 -2.50 -7.04
C VAL A 15 -19.57 -3.36 -7.93
N ALA A 16 -20.14 -4.36 -8.62
CA ALA A 16 -19.42 -5.20 -9.56
C ALA A 16 -18.82 -4.38 -10.73
N ARG A 17 -19.62 -3.51 -11.35
CA ARG A 17 -19.16 -2.61 -12.43
C ARG A 17 -18.07 -1.65 -11.95
N PHE A 18 -18.21 -1.10 -10.74
CA PHE A 18 -17.18 -0.26 -10.14
C PHE A 18 -15.86 -1.03 -9.99
N ARG A 19 -15.89 -2.25 -9.47
CA ARG A 19 -14.69 -3.10 -9.33
C ARG A 19 -14.06 -3.43 -10.69
N GLU A 20 -14.86 -3.65 -11.73
CA GLU A 20 -14.36 -3.85 -13.09
C GLU A 20 -13.71 -2.59 -13.66
N ALA A 21 -14.34 -1.43 -13.47
CA ALA A 21 -13.78 -0.14 -13.89
C ALA A 21 -12.43 0.12 -13.20
N MET A 22 -12.34 -0.10 -11.89
CA MET A 22 -11.07 0.05 -11.15
C MET A 22 -10.00 -0.94 -11.61
N ALA A 23 -10.38 -2.19 -11.92
CA ALA A 23 -9.45 -3.18 -12.47
C ALA A 23 -8.92 -2.81 -13.88
N SER A 24 -9.61 -1.92 -14.59
CA SER A 24 -9.20 -1.43 -15.92
C SER A 24 -8.24 -0.24 -15.87
N PHE A 25 -7.99 0.33 -14.69
CA PHE A 25 -6.99 1.38 -14.51
C PHE A 25 -5.65 0.75 -14.10
N PRO A 26 -4.61 0.76 -14.96
CA PRO A 26 -3.31 0.18 -14.61
C PRO A 26 -2.68 0.97 -13.46
N SER A 27 -2.01 0.25 -12.56
CA SER A 27 -1.35 0.83 -11.39
C SER A 27 0.00 0.17 -11.17
N GLY A 28 0.92 0.90 -10.55
CA GLY A 28 2.09 0.29 -9.95
C GLY A 28 1.68 -0.56 -8.74
N VAL A 29 2.49 -1.55 -8.39
CA VAL A 29 2.28 -2.36 -7.19
C VAL A 29 3.24 -1.95 -6.10
N THR A 30 2.68 -1.76 -4.90
CA THR A 30 3.47 -1.45 -3.71
C THR A 30 3.27 -2.48 -2.61
N ILE A 31 4.32 -2.68 -1.81
CA ILE A 31 4.20 -3.32 -0.49
C ILE A 31 4.48 -2.24 0.56
N VAL A 32 3.51 -2.02 1.44
CA VAL A 32 3.60 -1.06 2.53
C VAL A 32 3.86 -1.81 3.83
N THR A 33 4.85 -1.37 4.61
CA THR A 33 5.23 -2.02 5.87
C THR A 33 5.33 -1.03 7.02
N THR A 34 5.13 -1.55 8.23
CA THR A 34 5.36 -0.82 9.48
C THR A 34 5.74 -1.81 10.58
N THR A 35 6.08 -1.27 11.75
CA THR A 35 6.36 -2.03 12.97
C THR A 35 5.43 -1.50 14.06
N ASP A 36 4.76 -2.39 14.77
CA ASP A 36 3.90 -1.99 15.89
C ASP A 36 4.71 -1.67 17.16
N ARG A 37 4.01 -1.27 18.23
CA ARG A 37 4.65 -0.94 19.51
C ARG A 37 5.31 -2.13 20.20
N GLY A 38 4.91 -3.36 19.85
CA GLY A 38 5.51 -4.59 20.35
C GLY A 38 6.74 -5.04 19.55
N GLY A 39 7.08 -4.33 18.47
CA GLY A 39 8.17 -4.68 17.58
C GLY A 39 7.78 -5.69 16.49
N ALA A 40 6.50 -6.08 16.39
CA ALA A 40 6.06 -6.99 15.36
C ALA A 40 5.92 -6.26 14.02
N TRP A 41 6.33 -6.95 12.95
CA TRP A 41 6.29 -6.43 11.59
C TRP A 41 4.93 -6.64 10.96
N TRP A 42 4.45 -5.61 10.27
CA TRP A 42 3.17 -5.59 9.61
C TRP A 42 3.30 -5.07 8.19
N GLY A 43 2.46 -5.55 7.29
CA GLY A 43 2.44 -5.03 5.93
C GLY A 43 1.28 -5.54 5.09
N PHE A 44 1.08 -4.83 3.97
CA PHE A 44 0.06 -5.14 2.99
C PHE A 44 0.50 -4.72 1.58
N THR A 45 -0.09 -5.35 0.57
CA THR A 45 0.06 -4.91 -0.82
C THR A 45 -1.01 -3.90 -1.17
N ALA A 46 -0.61 -2.87 -1.91
CA ALA A 46 -1.50 -1.82 -2.36
C ALA A 46 -1.22 -1.40 -3.80
N THR A 47 -2.30 -1.20 -4.54
CA THR A 47 -2.33 -0.55 -5.87
C THR A 47 -2.95 0.85 -5.81
N SER A 48 -3.36 1.29 -4.61
CA SER A 48 -3.97 2.60 -4.33
C SER A 48 -2.95 3.70 -4.04
N PHE A 49 -1.65 3.41 -4.18
CA PHE A 49 -0.56 4.34 -3.89
C PHE A 49 -0.56 5.51 -4.90
N CYS A 50 -0.42 6.73 -4.38
CA CYS A 50 -0.37 7.94 -5.19
C CYS A 50 0.56 9.01 -4.58
N SER A 51 1.25 9.77 -5.42
CA SER A 51 1.91 11.01 -5.00
C SER A 51 0.85 12.07 -4.67
N LEU A 52 1.01 12.78 -3.54
CA LEU A 52 0.08 13.80 -3.09
C LEU A 52 0.64 15.22 -3.23
N SER A 53 1.90 15.43 -2.87
CA SER A 53 2.55 16.75 -2.88
C SER A 53 4.04 16.64 -3.11
N ALA A 54 4.63 17.65 -3.73
CA ALA A 54 6.08 17.79 -3.87
C ALA A 54 6.69 18.73 -2.81
N ASP A 55 5.93 19.69 -2.29
CA ASP A 55 6.37 20.64 -1.26
C ASP A 55 5.29 20.86 -0.18
N PRO A 56 5.39 20.21 1.00
CA PRO A 56 6.37 19.19 1.33
C PRO A 56 6.11 17.87 0.57
N PRO A 57 7.13 17.00 0.38
CA PRO A 57 6.97 15.68 -0.24
C PRO A 57 5.96 14.82 0.52
N ALA A 58 4.87 14.42 -0.11
CA ALA A 58 3.84 13.61 0.51
C ALA A 58 3.23 12.60 -0.44
N VAL A 59 2.78 11.49 0.12
CA VAL A 59 2.11 10.38 -0.58
C VAL A 59 0.87 9.94 0.19
N LEU A 60 0.00 9.20 -0.49
CA LEU A 60 -1.12 8.51 0.13
C LEU A 60 -1.22 7.04 -0.31
N VAL A 61 -1.84 6.23 0.53
CA VAL A 61 -2.21 4.85 0.23
C VAL A 61 -3.46 4.47 1.03
N CYS A 62 -4.37 3.69 0.43
CA CYS A 62 -5.60 3.26 1.09
C CYS A 62 -5.44 1.86 1.69
N LEU A 63 -5.76 1.70 2.97
CA LEU A 63 -5.75 0.45 3.70
C LEU A 63 -7.16 0.03 4.10
N ALA A 64 -7.56 -1.20 3.77
CA ALA A 64 -8.86 -1.73 4.15
C ALA A 64 -8.98 -1.83 5.68
N LYS A 65 -10.14 -1.47 6.23
CA LYS A 65 -10.39 -1.48 7.68
C LYS A 65 -10.45 -2.89 8.29
N ASP A 66 -10.74 -3.89 7.47
CA ASP A 66 -10.78 -5.31 7.85
C ASP A 66 -9.41 -6.00 7.75
N ALA A 67 -8.38 -5.31 7.25
CA ALA A 67 -7.04 -5.87 7.17
C ALA A 67 -6.48 -6.10 8.59
N GLN A 68 -5.87 -7.28 8.84
CA GLN A 68 -5.29 -7.61 10.14
C GLN A 68 -4.23 -6.60 10.62
N CYS A 69 -3.51 -5.99 9.67
CA CYS A 69 -2.50 -4.97 9.94
C CYS A 69 -3.07 -3.57 10.20
N HIS A 70 -4.38 -3.35 10.01
CA HIS A 70 -5.00 -2.03 10.14
C HIS A 70 -4.72 -1.35 11.49
N PRO A 71 -4.88 -2.02 12.66
CA PRO A 71 -4.55 -1.41 13.95
C PRO A 71 -3.08 -0.95 14.03
N ALA A 72 -2.15 -1.73 13.49
CA ALA A 72 -0.72 -1.39 13.50
C ALA A 72 -0.44 -0.11 12.70
N PHE A 73 -1.09 0.06 11.54
CA PHE A 73 -0.94 1.27 10.71
C PHE A 73 -1.64 2.50 11.28
N VAL A 74 -2.78 2.33 11.97
CA VAL A 74 -3.46 3.45 12.64
C VAL A 74 -2.61 4.02 13.78
N ASP A 75 -1.87 3.17 14.49
CA ASP A 75 -0.96 3.58 15.55
C ASP A 75 0.47 3.93 15.07
N ALA A 76 0.79 3.63 13.82
CA ALA A 76 2.13 3.79 13.26
C ALA A 76 2.51 5.27 13.12
N ARG A 77 3.65 5.64 13.72
CA ARG A 77 4.29 6.94 13.45
C ARG A 77 5.01 6.96 12.10
N SER A 78 5.51 5.81 11.67
CA SER A 78 6.27 5.71 10.42
C SER A 78 6.03 4.38 9.72
N TRP A 79 6.18 4.40 8.41
CA TRP A 79 5.96 3.26 7.52
C TRP A 79 6.80 3.40 6.26
N LEU A 80 7.03 2.29 5.58
CA LEU A 80 7.76 2.23 4.31
C LEU A 80 6.79 1.89 3.18
N VAL A 81 6.98 2.50 2.03
CA VAL A 81 6.38 2.08 0.75
C VAL A 81 7.48 1.51 -0.13
N HIS A 82 7.29 0.31 -0.65
CA HIS A 82 8.19 -0.30 -1.61
C HIS A 82 7.46 -0.44 -2.94
N VAL A 83 7.91 0.28 -3.97
CA VAL A 83 7.51 -0.01 -5.35
C VAL A 83 8.25 -1.27 -5.78
N ILE A 84 7.50 -2.33 -6.10
CA ILE A 84 8.09 -3.67 -6.21
C ILE A 84 8.65 -3.97 -7.59
N HIS A 85 9.67 -4.83 -7.61
CA HIS A 85 10.14 -5.48 -8.82
C HIS A 85 9.09 -6.49 -9.35
N PRO A 86 8.95 -6.70 -10.67
CA PRO A 86 8.02 -7.68 -11.22
C PRO A 86 8.23 -9.13 -10.78
N ASP A 87 9.44 -9.51 -10.36
CA ASP A 87 9.72 -10.83 -9.78
C ASP A 87 9.04 -11.02 -8.41
N HIS A 88 8.59 -9.94 -7.76
CA HIS A 88 7.92 -9.98 -6.47
C HIS A 88 6.39 -10.14 -6.59
N ALA A 89 5.88 -10.61 -7.73
CA ALA A 89 4.44 -10.86 -7.90
C ALA A 89 3.89 -11.83 -6.83
N GLU A 90 4.59 -12.94 -6.55
CA GLU A 90 4.18 -13.89 -5.51
C GLU A 90 4.24 -13.29 -4.10
N LEU A 91 5.28 -12.49 -3.83
CA LEU A 91 5.42 -11.77 -2.56
C LEU A 91 4.26 -10.79 -2.37
N ALA A 92 3.89 -10.04 -3.41
CA ALA A 92 2.76 -9.13 -3.37
C ALA A 92 1.42 -9.86 -3.15
N ILE A 93 1.21 -11.02 -3.79
CA ILE A 93 0.03 -11.86 -3.54
C ILE A 93 -0.02 -12.29 -2.06
N ARG A 94 1.12 -12.68 -1.48
CA ARG A 94 1.19 -13.04 -0.07
C ARG A 94 0.83 -11.87 0.85
N PHE A 95 1.36 -10.68 0.56
CA PHE A 95 1.07 -9.47 1.33
C PHE A 95 -0.38 -8.98 1.17
N ALA A 96 -1.07 -9.36 0.09
CA ALA A 96 -2.51 -9.17 -0.09
C ALA A 96 -3.38 -10.25 0.58
N THR A 97 -2.80 -11.39 0.98
CA THR A 97 -3.56 -12.52 1.52
C THR A 97 -3.75 -12.40 3.03
N HIS A 98 -4.99 -12.55 3.49
CA HIS A 98 -5.34 -12.54 4.91
C HIS A 98 -4.83 -13.82 5.62
N GLY A 99 -4.26 -13.68 6.82
CA GLY A 99 -3.77 -14.81 7.62
C GLY A 99 -2.48 -15.47 7.11
N ALA A 100 -1.85 -14.93 6.06
CA ALA A 100 -0.57 -15.43 5.58
C ALA A 100 0.58 -15.02 6.52
N ASP A 101 1.59 -15.88 6.62
CA ASP A 101 2.87 -15.52 7.23
C ASP A 101 3.70 -14.67 6.25
N LYS A 102 3.49 -13.36 6.30
CA LYS A 102 3.99 -12.42 5.29
C LYS A 102 5.51 -12.25 5.31
N PHE A 103 6.15 -12.43 6.46
CA PHE A 103 7.58 -12.12 6.63
C PHE A 103 8.47 -13.38 6.75
N ALA A 104 7.92 -14.58 6.64
CA ALA A 104 8.66 -15.85 6.79
C ALA A 104 9.81 -16.10 5.77
N THR A 105 9.82 -15.45 4.61
CA THR A 105 10.76 -15.76 3.52
C THR A 105 12.09 -15.02 3.59
N GLY A 106 12.30 -14.15 4.59
CA GLY A 106 13.57 -13.41 4.70
C GLY A 106 13.77 -12.36 3.61
N ASP A 107 12.71 -11.94 2.92
CA ASP A 107 12.77 -10.86 1.92
C ASP A 107 13.01 -9.48 2.55
N PHE A 108 12.87 -9.38 3.88
CA PHE A 108 12.93 -8.12 4.63
C PHE A 108 14.01 -8.16 5.71
N HIS A 109 14.56 -6.98 5.97
CA HIS A 109 15.43 -6.70 7.11
C HIS A 109 14.98 -5.44 7.83
N ALA A 110 15.39 -5.25 9.08
CA ALA A 110 15.15 -3.99 9.78
C ALA A 110 16.00 -2.87 9.18
N ASN A 111 15.39 -1.71 8.89
CA ASN A 111 16.14 -0.49 8.66
C ASN A 111 16.63 0.13 10.00
N GLU A 112 17.28 1.28 9.94
CA GLU A 112 17.82 2.00 11.11
C GLU A 112 16.74 2.37 12.16
N ARG A 113 15.47 2.41 11.76
CA ARG A 113 14.32 2.72 12.63
C ARG A 113 13.51 1.49 13.04
N GLY A 114 14.00 0.29 12.71
CA GLY A 114 13.33 -0.97 13.00
C GLY A 114 12.11 -1.25 12.11
N LEU A 115 11.95 -0.52 11.00
CA LEU A 115 10.89 -0.77 10.01
C LEU A 115 11.32 -1.89 9.05
N PRO A 116 10.38 -2.71 8.52
CA PRO A 116 10.72 -3.81 7.61
C PRO A 116 11.01 -3.26 6.22
N LEU A 117 12.28 -3.28 5.82
CA LEU A 117 12.77 -2.86 4.52
C LEU A 117 12.98 -4.08 3.60
N LEU A 118 12.32 -4.05 2.44
CA LEU A 118 12.46 -5.08 1.41
C LEU A 118 13.88 -5.08 0.82
N HIS A 119 14.49 -6.23 0.57
CA HIS A 119 15.84 -6.30 0.00
C HIS A 119 15.94 -5.78 -1.44
N ARG A 120 14.91 -5.99 -2.26
CA ARG A 120 14.88 -5.57 -3.67
C ARG A 120 13.61 -4.78 -3.98
N TYR A 121 13.78 -3.54 -4.42
CA TYR A 121 12.71 -2.63 -4.78
C TYR A 121 13.13 -1.75 -5.96
N CYS A 122 12.15 -1.24 -6.70
CA CYS A 122 12.36 -0.23 -7.74
C CYS A 122 12.41 1.17 -7.13
N ALA A 123 11.71 1.39 -6.02
CA ALA A 123 11.85 2.57 -5.18
C ALA A 123 11.37 2.25 -3.75
N ALA A 124 11.92 2.92 -2.75
CA ALA A 124 11.46 2.85 -1.38
C ALA A 124 11.29 4.26 -0.80
N LEU A 125 10.17 4.51 -0.13
CA LEU A 125 9.89 5.76 0.55
C LEU A 125 9.67 5.49 2.03
N GLU A 126 10.45 6.14 2.88
CA GLU A 126 10.20 6.16 4.32
C GLU A 126 9.33 7.35 4.66
N CYS A 127 8.18 7.06 5.28
CA CYS A 127 7.16 8.05 5.53
C CYS A 127 6.89 8.22 7.02
N THR A 128 6.69 9.46 7.46
CA THR A 128 6.05 9.78 8.73
C THR A 128 4.57 10.04 8.53
N THR A 129 3.73 9.42 9.36
CA THR A 129 2.27 9.59 9.31
C THR A 129 1.90 11.04 9.58
N ARG A 130 1.25 11.68 8.60
CA ARG A 130 0.75 13.05 8.71
C ARG A 130 -0.71 13.07 9.12
N SER A 131 -1.54 12.24 8.50
CA SER A 131 -2.97 12.16 8.81
C SER A 131 -3.57 10.84 8.36
N LEU A 132 -4.65 10.46 9.03
CA LEU A 132 -5.50 9.32 8.69
C LEU A 132 -6.88 9.85 8.35
N CYS A 133 -7.42 9.50 7.19
CA CYS A 133 -8.76 9.92 6.78
C CYS A 133 -9.69 8.71 6.70
N ASP A 134 -10.85 8.79 7.36
CA ASP A 134 -11.91 7.80 7.24
C ASP A 134 -12.57 7.89 5.87
N ALA A 135 -12.59 6.79 5.11
CA ALA A 135 -13.08 6.77 3.73
C ALA A 135 -13.81 5.46 3.42
N GLY A 136 -15.04 5.34 3.92
CA GLY A 136 -15.87 4.16 3.67
C GLY A 136 -15.33 2.92 4.36
N ASP A 137 -15.04 1.86 3.60
CA ASP A 137 -14.44 0.61 4.08
C ASP A 137 -12.89 0.68 4.18
N HIS A 138 -12.30 1.83 3.85
CA HIS A 138 -10.85 2.07 3.94
C HIS A 138 -10.50 3.23 4.86
N THR A 139 -9.24 3.24 5.31
CA THR A 139 -8.55 4.40 5.86
C THR A 139 -7.51 4.87 4.86
N ILE A 140 -7.52 6.16 4.52
CA ILE A 140 -6.47 6.77 3.71
C ILE A 140 -5.32 7.13 4.65
N LEU A 141 -4.17 6.51 4.44
CA LEU A 141 -2.92 6.85 5.10
C LEU A 141 -2.25 7.97 4.30
N ILE A 142 -1.99 9.11 4.93
CA ILE A 142 -1.24 10.21 4.32
C ILE A 142 0.09 10.35 5.05
N GLY A 143 1.18 10.26 4.30
CA GLY A 143 2.54 10.30 4.82
C GLY A 143 3.37 11.39 4.19
N GLN A 144 4.21 12.05 4.99
CA GLN A 144 5.32 12.85 4.48
C GLN A 144 6.48 11.92 4.15
N ALA A 145 7.05 12.01 2.96
CA ALA A 145 8.23 11.22 2.59
C ALA A 145 9.50 11.90 3.11
N ASP A 146 10.09 11.33 4.15
CA ASP A 146 11.26 11.90 4.83
C ASP A 146 12.57 11.39 4.20
N ASN A 147 12.54 10.19 3.62
CA ASN A 147 13.67 9.61 2.89
C ASN A 147 13.15 8.83 1.66
N THR A 148 13.86 8.91 0.54
CA THR A 148 13.52 8.20 -0.69
C THR A 148 14.76 7.54 -1.29
N GLN A 149 14.61 6.29 -1.71
CA GLN A 149 15.65 5.49 -2.35
C GLN A 149 15.15 5.02 -3.72
N LEU A 150 16.04 5.08 -4.71
CA LEU A 150 15.74 4.68 -6.09
C LEU A 150 16.51 3.41 -6.44
N GLY A 151 15.81 2.46 -7.06
CA GLY A 151 16.39 1.35 -7.79
C GLY A 151 16.47 1.67 -9.29
N TRP A 152 17.10 0.77 -10.04
CA TRP A 152 17.28 0.93 -11.50
C TRP A 152 16.33 0.05 -12.33
N ASP A 153 15.58 -0.84 -11.67
CA ASP A 153 14.68 -1.78 -12.34
C ASP A 153 13.32 -1.15 -12.66
N LEU A 154 12.67 -1.60 -13.74
CA LEU A 154 11.29 -1.23 -14.05
C LEU A 154 10.29 -1.89 -13.09
N PRO A 155 9.27 -1.17 -12.60
CA PRO A 155 8.34 -1.68 -11.59
C PRO A 155 7.30 -2.66 -12.15
N ALA A 156 6.71 -3.45 -11.25
CA ALA A 156 5.54 -4.27 -11.55
C ALA A 156 4.31 -3.41 -11.82
N VAL A 157 3.52 -3.81 -12.82
CA VAL A 157 2.21 -3.21 -13.12
C VAL A 157 1.11 -4.21 -12.80
N TYR A 158 0.04 -3.75 -12.18
CA TYR A 158 -1.19 -4.52 -12.00
C TYR A 158 -2.30 -3.95 -12.87
N PHE A 159 -2.83 -4.78 -13.76
CA PHE A 159 -3.85 -4.40 -14.73
C PHE A 159 -4.74 -5.60 -15.05
N ARG A 160 -6.07 -5.38 -15.04
CA ARG A 160 -7.10 -6.41 -15.26
C ARG A 160 -6.89 -7.67 -14.41
N ARG A 161 -6.56 -7.47 -13.13
CA ARG A 161 -6.34 -8.54 -12.14
C ARG A 161 -5.16 -9.47 -12.49
N SER A 162 -4.13 -8.93 -13.13
CA SER A 162 -2.92 -9.67 -13.49
C SER A 162 -1.70 -8.78 -13.35
N PHE A 163 -0.57 -9.41 -13.02
CA PHE A 163 0.73 -8.75 -13.00
C PHE A 163 1.30 -8.67 -14.42
N HIS A 164 1.90 -7.53 -14.75
CA HIS A 164 2.53 -7.24 -16.03
C HIS A 164 3.91 -6.64 -15.82
N ARG A 165 4.80 -6.86 -16.79
CA ARG A 165 6.10 -6.22 -16.88
C ARG A 165 6.05 -5.08 -17.88
N LEU A 166 6.66 -3.95 -17.55
CA LEU A 166 6.92 -2.90 -18.52
C LEU A 166 7.99 -3.35 -19.50
N ALA A 167 7.80 -3.06 -20.78
CA ALA A 167 8.87 -3.18 -21.76
C ALA A 167 9.87 -2.05 -21.54
N HIS A 168 11.16 -2.33 -21.75
CA HIS A 168 12.13 -1.26 -21.87
C HIS A 168 11.81 -0.46 -23.15
N PRO A 169 11.85 0.88 -23.10
CA PRO A 169 11.61 1.71 -24.27
C PRO A 169 12.64 1.45 -25.38
#